data_AF-A0A1S1X114-F1
#
_entry.id   AF-A0A1S1X114-F1
#
_cell.length_a   1.000
_cell.length_b   1.000
_cell.length_c   1.000
_cell.angle_alpha   90.00
_cell.angle_beta   90.00
_cell.angle_gamma   90.00
#
_symmetry.space_group_name_H-M   'P 1'
#
loop_
_entity.id
_entity.type
_entity.pdbx_description
1 polymer ?
#
loop_
_entity_poly.entity_id
_entity_poly.type
_entity_poly.pdbx_seq_one_letter_code
_entity_poly.pdbx_strand_id
1 'polypeptide(L)'
;MPPRLTPLLLILLCLLPGSGHADGLNICYHYRCSRQTYFEISDEARDWLAARLTRADSAASERDAVSDAVTALYRIAARETPIWQDKGGNIHDGPAEGRMDCVDHSSNVSAFLSYLDKQGWLKFHHAAPPAWRAPWILDLHYTGVLHDIAAGQDWAVDTWFKDFGEPPVVVPLSVWMKGYEPPAVSGLAAAAQQSKEGNSP
;
A
#
# COMPACT_ATOMS: atom_id res chain seq x y z
N MET A 1 55.95 12.21 54.20
CA MET A 1 54.61 12.35 53.62
C MET A 1 54.69 12.01 52.14
N PRO A 2 54.05 10.93 51.66
CA PRO A 2 54.10 10.56 50.24
C PRO A 2 53.09 11.39 49.42
N PRO A 3 53.35 11.67 48.13
CA PRO A 3 52.40 12.33 47.25
C PRO A 3 51.29 11.35 46.83
N ARG A 4 50.05 11.84 46.80
CA ARG A 4 48.87 11.08 46.36
C ARG A 4 48.82 11.03 44.84
N LEU A 5 48.88 9.83 44.26
CA LEU A 5 48.50 9.60 42.86
C LEU A 5 46.97 9.64 42.73
N THR A 6 46.45 10.53 41.89
CA THR A 6 45.07 10.49 41.41
C THR A 6 45.00 9.53 40.19
N PRO A 7 44.08 8.55 40.16
CA PRO A 7 43.89 7.73 38.98
C PRO A 7 43.01 8.51 37.98
N LEU A 8 43.53 8.69 36.77
CA LEU A 8 42.80 9.23 35.63
C LEU A 8 41.79 8.16 35.17
N LEU A 9 40.51 8.37 35.45
CA LEU A 9 39.43 7.50 34.99
C LEU A 9 39.16 7.77 33.50
N LEU A 10 39.69 6.91 32.63
CA LEU A 10 39.36 6.88 31.21
C LEU A 10 37.93 6.33 31.04
N ILE A 11 36.98 7.23 30.79
CA ILE A 11 35.61 6.88 30.38
C ILE A 11 35.66 6.48 28.90
N LEU A 12 35.64 5.17 28.64
CA LEU A 12 35.47 4.61 27.30
C LEU A 12 33.98 4.73 26.93
N LEU A 13 33.65 5.72 26.09
CA LEU A 13 32.31 5.90 25.54
C LEU A 13 32.07 4.82 24.47
N CYS A 14 31.45 3.70 24.86
CA CYS A 14 30.98 2.69 23.91
C CYS A 14 29.85 3.28 23.04
N LEU A 15 30.19 3.67 21.81
CA LEU A 15 29.23 3.88 20.72
C LEU A 15 28.64 2.52 20.34
N LEU A 16 27.58 2.10 21.04
CA LEU A 16 26.77 0.98 20.58
C LEU A 16 26.04 1.42 19.31
N PRO A 17 26.25 0.76 18.15
CA PRO A 17 25.40 1.01 17.00
C PRO A 17 23.97 0.68 17.42
N GLY A 18 23.05 1.63 17.21
CA GLY A 18 21.65 1.38 17.43
C GLY A 18 21.22 0.21 16.55
N SER A 19 20.79 -0.89 17.16
CA SER A 19 20.08 -1.94 16.44
C SER A 19 18.74 -1.35 15.98
N GLY A 20 18.72 -0.72 14.82
CA GLY A 20 17.46 -0.43 14.12
C GLY A 20 16.72 -1.75 13.97
N HIS A 21 15.57 -1.90 14.61
CA HIS A 21 14.67 -2.99 14.27
C HIS A 21 14.12 -2.67 12.88
N ALA A 22 14.50 -3.48 11.89
CA ALA A 22 13.86 -3.45 10.59
C ALA A 22 12.39 -3.88 10.79
N ASP A 23 11.45 -3.03 10.39
CA ASP A 23 10.07 -3.45 10.24
C ASP A 23 9.98 -4.43 9.08
N GLY A 24 8.99 -5.31 9.07
CA GLY A 24 8.74 -6.13 7.89
C GLY A 24 7.35 -6.73 7.89
N LEU A 25 6.92 -7.14 6.70
CA LEU A 25 5.57 -7.63 6.43
C LEU A 25 5.65 -8.93 5.65
N ASN A 26 4.60 -9.73 5.72
CA ASN A 26 4.42 -10.84 4.80
C ASN A 26 3.63 -10.36 3.58
N ILE A 27 4.12 -10.70 2.39
CA ILE A 27 3.35 -10.67 1.15
C ILE A 27 2.84 -12.08 0.86
N CYS A 28 1.59 -12.22 0.45
CA CYS A 28 1.05 -13.46 -0.09
C CYS A 28 0.79 -13.35 -1.60
N TYR A 29 0.95 -14.44 -2.34
CA TYR A 29 0.75 -14.48 -3.79
C TYR A 29 0.53 -15.92 -4.27
N HIS A 30 0.42 -16.09 -5.60
CA HIS A 30 0.21 -17.37 -6.28
C HIS A 30 -1.17 -17.98 -6.03
N TYR A 31 -2.19 -17.11 -5.96
CA TYR A 31 -3.60 -17.40 -5.72
C TYR A 31 -3.88 -17.98 -4.35
N ARG A 32 -4.93 -17.45 -3.70
CA ARG A 32 -5.44 -17.91 -2.40
C ARG A 32 -4.37 -17.91 -1.30
N CYS A 33 -3.42 -16.99 -1.39
CA CYS A 33 -2.23 -16.86 -0.57
C CYS A 33 -1.42 -18.17 -0.46
N SER A 34 -1.36 -18.97 -1.54
CA SER A 34 -0.68 -20.28 -1.52
C SER A 34 0.83 -20.18 -1.32
N ARG A 35 1.42 -19.02 -1.63
CA ARG A 35 2.79 -18.66 -1.28
C ARG A 35 2.81 -17.42 -0.41
N GLN A 36 3.75 -17.38 0.52
CA GLN A 36 4.00 -16.23 1.38
C GLN A 36 5.49 -15.99 1.48
N THR A 37 5.88 -14.72 1.57
CA THR A 37 7.28 -14.32 1.74
C THR A 37 7.33 -13.12 2.66
N TYR A 38 8.23 -13.17 3.63
CA TYR A 38 8.54 -12.02 4.47
C TYR A 38 9.47 -11.08 3.71
N PHE A 39 9.20 -9.78 3.72
CA PHE A 39 10.08 -8.76 3.19
C PHE A 39 10.32 -7.68 4.24
N GLU A 40 11.54 -7.15 4.26
CA GLU A 40 11.93 -6.07 5.16
C GLU A 40 11.57 -4.71 4.58
N ILE A 41 11.17 -3.79 5.46
CA ILE A 41 10.99 -2.38 5.17
C ILE A 41 12.20 -1.67 5.76
N SER A 42 13.12 -1.25 4.89
CA SER A 42 14.32 -0.54 5.32
C SER A 42 13.99 0.80 5.99
N ASP A 43 14.93 1.32 6.79
CA ASP A 43 14.77 2.62 7.44
C ASP A 43 14.48 3.73 6.42
N GLU A 44 15.14 3.71 5.26
CA GLU A 44 14.92 4.70 4.20
C GLU A 44 13.50 4.60 3.60
N ALA A 45 12.99 3.37 3.43
CA ALA A 45 11.63 3.15 2.97
C ALA A 45 10.61 3.63 4.00
N ARG A 46 10.85 3.34 5.29
CA ARG A 46 10.01 3.80 6.40
C ARG A 46 9.95 5.33 6.46
N ASP A 47 11.11 6.00 6.36
CA ASP A 47 11.19 7.45 6.37
C ASP A 47 10.47 8.08 5.17
N TRP A 48 10.57 7.48 3.99
CA TRP A 48 9.83 7.92 2.81
C TRP A 48 8.31 7.78 3.00
N LEU A 49 7.85 6.64 3.53
CA LEU A 49 6.41 6.39 3.79
C LEU A 49 5.86 7.39 4.81
N ALA A 50 6.56 7.57 5.93
CA ALA A 50 6.22 8.54 6.96
C ALA A 50 6.14 9.95 6.37
N ALA A 51 7.15 10.39 5.63
CA ALA A 51 7.17 11.70 5.00
C ALA A 51 6.06 11.87 3.95
N ARG A 52 5.74 10.82 3.18
CA ARG A 52 4.68 10.87 2.15
C ARG A 52 3.30 11.04 2.75
N LEU A 53 2.99 10.31 3.82
CA LEU A 53 1.70 10.33 4.49
C LEU A 53 1.53 11.57 5.39
N THR A 54 2.56 11.94 6.15
CA THR A 54 2.51 13.12 7.04
C THR A 54 2.41 14.46 6.29
N ARG A 55 2.70 14.50 4.99
CA ARG A 55 2.44 15.69 4.15
C ARG A 55 0.98 15.86 3.74
N ALA A 56 0.14 14.83 3.87
CA ALA A 56 -1.28 14.97 3.59
C ALA A 56 -1.93 15.96 4.56
N ASP A 57 -2.74 16.87 4.02
CA ASP A 57 -3.41 17.96 4.74
C ASP A 57 -4.94 17.88 4.63
N SER A 58 -5.44 16.89 3.90
CA SER A 58 -6.86 16.60 3.72
C SER A 58 -7.07 15.10 3.51
N ALA A 59 -8.28 14.61 3.80
CA ALA A 59 -8.65 13.21 3.56
C ALA A 59 -8.43 12.80 2.09
N ALA A 60 -8.73 13.68 1.14
CA ALA A 60 -8.46 13.42 -0.28
C ALA A 60 -6.95 13.21 -0.55
N SER A 61 -6.11 14.14 -0.09
CA SER A 61 -4.65 14.03 -0.27
C SER A 61 -4.04 12.83 0.47
N GLU A 62 -4.65 12.39 1.57
CA GLU A 62 -4.21 11.20 2.30
C GLU A 62 -4.55 9.91 1.54
N ARG A 63 -5.71 9.84 0.87
CA ARG A 63 -6.01 8.71 -0.02
C ARG A 63 -5.02 8.60 -1.17
N ASP A 64 -4.61 9.73 -1.76
CA ASP A 64 -3.53 9.75 -2.75
C ASP A 64 -2.20 9.28 -2.15
N ALA A 65 -1.89 9.69 -0.92
CA ALA A 65 -0.70 9.26 -0.20
C ALA A 65 -0.70 7.77 0.14
N VAL A 66 -1.86 7.20 0.49
CA VAL A 66 -2.01 5.77 0.72
C VAL A 66 -1.86 4.99 -0.58
N SER A 67 -2.40 5.50 -1.70
CA SER A 67 -2.20 4.91 -3.03
C SER A 67 -0.70 4.78 -3.35
N ASP A 68 0.07 5.86 -3.16
CA ASP A 68 1.53 5.86 -3.34
C ASP A 68 2.24 4.89 -2.39
N ALA A 69 1.82 4.85 -1.12
CA ALA A 69 2.40 3.97 -0.10
C ALA A 69 2.18 2.49 -0.41
N VAL A 70 0.97 2.10 -0.82
CA VAL A 70 0.63 0.73 -1.23
C VAL A 70 1.47 0.32 -2.44
N THR A 71 1.57 1.17 -3.46
CA THR A 71 2.42 0.89 -4.63
C THR A 71 3.89 0.75 -4.25
N ALA A 72 4.40 1.59 -3.33
CA ALA A 72 5.78 1.50 -2.86
C ALA A 72 6.06 0.19 -2.10
N LEU A 73 5.17 -0.22 -1.20
CA LEU A 73 5.29 -1.48 -0.44
C LEU A 73 5.29 -2.70 -1.37
N TYR A 74 4.42 -2.73 -2.39
CA TYR A 74 4.46 -3.76 -3.42
C TYR A 74 5.79 -3.79 -4.19
N ARG A 75 6.34 -2.62 -4.56
CA ARG A 75 7.63 -2.54 -5.25
C ARG A 75 8.80 -2.99 -4.38
N ILE A 76 8.73 -2.79 -3.06
CA ILE A 76 9.72 -3.32 -2.12
C ILE A 76 9.61 -4.84 -2.07
N ALA A 77 8.41 -5.39 -1.85
CA ALA A 77 8.18 -6.83 -1.81
C ALA A 77 8.60 -7.54 -3.12
N ALA A 78 8.42 -6.89 -4.27
CA ALA A 78 8.80 -7.41 -5.57
C ALA A 78 10.32 -7.48 -5.82
N ARG A 79 11.15 -6.91 -4.94
CA ARG A 79 12.62 -7.10 -5.02
C ARG A 79 13.03 -8.52 -4.69
N GLU A 80 12.25 -9.21 -3.88
CA GLU A 80 12.55 -10.55 -3.36
C GLU A 80 11.52 -11.61 -3.80
N THR A 81 10.47 -11.20 -4.53
CA THR A 81 9.38 -12.07 -4.96
C THR A 81 9.06 -11.89 -6.44
N PRO A 82 8.48 -12.91 -7.10
CA PRO A 82 8.14 -12.82 -8.52
C PRO A 82 6.88 -11.98 -8.81
N ILE A 83 6.27 -11.32 -7.82
CA ILE A 83 4.97 -10.62 -7.96
C ILE A 83 4.97 -9.49 -8.99
N TRP A 84 6.14 -9.05 -9.45
CA TRP A 84 6.25 -8.13 -10.59
C TRP A 84 5.70 -8.70 -11.90
N GLN A 85 5.49 -10.01 -11.98
CA GLN A 85 4.88 -10.69 -13.14
C GLN A 85 3.35 -10.59 -13.15
N ASP A 86 2.75 -10.12 -12.05
CA ASP A 86 1.31 -10.04 -11.89
C ASP A 86 0.63 -9.11 -12.91
N LYS A 87 -0.58 -9.50 -13.33
CA LYS A 87 -1.38 -8.81 -14.33
C LYS A 87 -2.75 -8.47 -13.77
N GLY A 88 -3.32 -7.36 -14.26
CA GLY A 88 -4.63 -6.92 -13.82
C GLY A 88 -5.69 -7.96 -14.10
N GLY A 89 -6.40 -8.37 -13.05
CA GLY A 89 -7.40 -9.43 -13.08
C GLY A 89 -6.81 -10.84 -13.26
N ASN A 90 -7.65 -11.86 -13.03
CA ASN A 90 -7.22 -13.26 -13.04
C ASN A 90 -7.03 -13.88 -14.45
N ILE A 91 -7.42 -13.18 -15.52
CA ILE A 91 -7.44 -13.78 -16.88
C ILE A 91 -6.11 -13.53 -17.60
N HIS A 92 -5.39 -12.47 -17.23
CA HIS A 92 -4.25 -11.96 -18.00
C HIS A 92 -2.89 -12.43 -17.48
N ASP A 93 -2.85 -13.06 -16.32
CA ASP A 93 -1.63 -13.45 -15.58
C ASP A 93 -1.04 -14.80 -16.03
N GLY A 94 -1.82 -15.67 -16.66
CA GLY A 94 -1.34 -16.91 -17.26
C GLY A 94 -0.59 -17.82 -16.27
N PRO A 95 0.56 -18.42 -16.65
CA PRO A 95 1.35 -19.28 -15.77
C PRO A 95 2.33 -18.52 -14.87
N ALA A 96 2.22 -17.19 -14.75
CA ALA A 96 3.17 -16.39 -13.98
C ALA A 96 3.29 -16.89 -12.52
N GLU A 97 4.52 -17.01 -12.04
CA GLU A 97 4.78 -17.50 -10.68
C GLU A 97 4.32 -16.49 -9.62
N GLY A 98 4.37 -15.21 -9.95
CA GLY A 98 3.98 -14.10 -9.07
C GLY A 98 2.53 -13.64 -9.20
N ARG A 99 1.70 -14.32 -10.00
CA ARG A 99 0.29 -13.94 -10.19
C ARG A 99 -0.47 -13.83 -8.87
N MET A 100 -1.43 -12.91 -8.81
CA MET A 100 -2.23 -12.65 -7.63
C MET A 100 -3.73 -12.64 -7.96
N ASP A 101 -4.53 -13.31 -7.15
CA ASP A 101 -5.99 -13.21 -7.23
C ASP A 101 -6.55 -12.17 -6.24
N CYS A 102 -7.86 -11.96 -6.23
CA CYS A 102 -8.49 -10.98 -5.35
C CYS A 102 -8.22 -11.26 -3.85
N VAL A 103 -7.99 -12.53 -3.47
CA VAL A 103 -7.65 -12.90 -2.08
C VAL A 103 -6.22 -12.44 -1.76
N ASP A 104 -5.28 -12.65 -2.68
CA ASP A 104 -3.90 -12.18 -2.52
C ASP A 104 -3.84 -10.66 -2.38
N HIS A 105 -4.43 -9.94 -3.34
CA HIS A 105 -4.43 -8.48 -3.36
C HIS A 105 -5.07 -7.88 -2.11
N SER A 106 -6.27 -8.34 -1.74
CA SER A 106 -6.98 -7.82 -0.56
C SER A 106 -6.25 -8.13 0.75
N SER A 107 -5.63 -9.31 0.89
CA SER A 107 -4.85 -9.68 2.07
C SER A 107 -3.62 -8.78 2.22
N ASN A 108 -2.87 -8.59 1.12
CA ASN A 108 -1.69 -7.75 1.09
C ASN A 108 -2.03 -6.28 1.38
N VAL A 109 -3.02 -5.72 0.69
CA VAL A 109 -3.46 -4.34 0.92
C VAL A 109 -3.95 -4.17 2.35
N SER A 110 -4.72 -5.10 2.91
CA SER A 110 -5.16 -5.01 4.32
C SER A 110 -3.99 -5.01 5.30
N ALA A 111 -2.96 -5.83 5.05
CA ALA A 111 -1.73 -5.83 5.86
C ALA A 111 -0.99 -4.50 5.75
N PHE A 112 -0.90 -3.93 4.55
CA PHE A 112 -0.26 -2.63 4.30
C PHE A 112 -1.01 -1.51 5.01
N LEU A 113 -2.34 -1.41 4.84
CA LEU A 113 -3.15 -0.40 5.50
C LEU A 113 -3.03 -0.51 7.03
N SER A 114 -3.09 -1.72 7.58
CA SER A 114 -2.91 -1.95 9.01
C SER A 114 -1.52 -1.52 9.49
N TYR A 115 -0.46 -1.76 8.70
CA TYR A 115 0.88 -1.27 9.01
C TYR A 115 0.90 0.26 9.06
N LEU A 116 0.43 0.95 8.02
CA LEU A 116 0.44 2.42 7.95
C LEU A 116 -0.35 3.06 9.11
N ASP A 117 -1.49 2.47 9.48
CA ASP A 117 -2.33 2.91 10.60
C ASP A 117 -1.61 2.71 11.95
N LYS A 118 -1.00 1.53 12.18
CA LYS A 118 -0.24 1.25 13.42
C LYS A 118 0.97 2.16 13.62
N GLN A 119 1.57 2.65 12.54
CA GLN A 119 2.65 3.63 12.61
C GLN A 119 2.14 5.03 13.02
N GLY A 120 0.83 5.25 13.02
CA GLY A 120 0.22 6.54 13.33
C GLY A 120 0.42 7.59 12.22
N TRP A 121 0.67 7.15 10.98
CA TRP A 121 0.90 8.06 9.86
C TRP A 121 -0.37 8.50 9.15
N LEU A 122 -1.49 7.81 9.37
CA LEU A 122 -2.81 8.20 8.88
C LEU A 122 -3.45 9.19 9.86
N LYS A 123 -3.79 10.39 9.38
CA LYS A 123 -4.41 11.47 10.16
C LYS A 123 -5.91 11.54 9.96
N PHE A 124 -6.39 11.22 8.76
CA PHE A 124 -7.79 11.37 8.36
C PHE A 124 -8.52 10.03 8.26
N HIS A 125 -7.77 8.92 8.20
CA HIS A 125 -8.33 7.58 8.07
C HIS A 125 -7.78 6.58 9.09
N HIS A 126 -8.51 5.49 9.26
CA HIS A 126 -8.02 4.25 9.88
C HIS A 126 -8.11 3.08 8.91
N ALA A 127 -7.30 2.06 9.11
CA ALA A 127 -7.49 0.78 8.44
C ALA A 127 -8.74 0.10 8.99
N ALA A 128 -9.61 -0.37 8.11
CA ALA A 128 -10.82 -1.11 8.46
C ALA A 128 -10.72 -2.57 8.00
N PRO A 129 -11.55 -3.47 8.55
CA PRO A 129 -11.61 -4.85 8.07
C PRO A 129 -11.87 -4.91 6.55
N PRO A 130 -11.27 -5.87 5.83
CA PRO A 130 -11.50 -6.02 4.40
C PRO A 130 -12.99 -6.24 4.10
N ALA A 131 -13.41 -5.73 2.95
CA ALA A 131 -14.77 -5.89 2.46
C ALA A 131 -14.79 -6.85 1.27
N TRP A 132 -15.97 -7.41 1.00
CA TRP A 132 -16.19 -8.27 -0.15
C TRP A 132 -17.55 -8.02 -0.79
N ARG A 133 -17.64 -8.35 -2.08
CA ARG A 133 -18.88 -8.36 -2.85
C ARG A 133 -18.98 -9.67 -3.62
N ALA A 134 -20.20 -10.13 -3.89
CA ALA A 134 -20.45 -11.23 -4.82
C ALA A 134 -21.67 -10.90 -5.69
N PRO A 135 -21.53 -10.00 -6.68
CA PRO A 135 -22.60 -9.71 -7.62
C PRO A 135 -23.07 -11.02 -8.26
N TRP A 136 -24.37 -11.30 -8.19
CA TRP A 136 -24.98 -12.51 -8.76
C TRP A 136 -24.40 -13.85 -8.24
N ILE A 137 -23.78 -13.86 -7.05
CA ILE A 137 -23.28 -15.05 -6.32
C ILE A 137 -22.05 -15.73 -6.99
N LEU A 138 -21.59 -15.28 -8.16
CA LEU A 138 -20.49 -15.93 -8.91
C LEU A 138 -19.20 -15.11 -9.01
N ASP A 139 -19.25 -13.79 -8.78
CA ASP A 139 -18.11 -12.89 -8.92
C ASP A 139 -17.61 -12.41 -7.54
N LEU A 140 -17.14 -13.36 -6.73
CA LEU A 140 -16.62 -13.06 -5.40
C LEU A 140 -15.34 -12.24 -5.50
N HIS A 141 -15.38 -11.03 -4.96
CA HIS A 141 -14.28 -10.08 -5.02
C HIS A 141 -14.06 -9.43 -3.65
N TYR A 142 -12.80 -9.20 -3.30
CA TYR A 142 -12.37 -8.69 -1.99
C TYR A 142 -11.54 -7.42 -2.17
N THR A 143 -11.55 -6.53 -1.19
CA THR A 143 -10.76 -5.29 -1.20
C THR A 143 -10.27 -4.91 0.21
N GLY A 144 -9.16 -4.18 0.28
CA GLY A 144 -8.76 -3.50 1.51
C GLY A 144 -9.63 -2.26 1.75
N VAL A 145 -9.77 -1.83 3.01
CA VAL A 145 -10.68 -0.73 3.36
C VAL A 145 -9.98 0.32 4.22
N LEU A 146 -10.15 1.59 3.82
CA LEU A 146 -9.84 2.78 4.60
C LEU A 146 -11.14 3.41 5.11
N HIS A 147 -11.22 3.68 6.41
CA HIS A 147 -12.33 4.40 7.02
C HIS A 147 -11.99 5.88 7.20
N ASP A 148 -12.73 6.79 6.56
CA ASP A 148 -12.62 8.24 6.78
C ASP A 148 -13.28 8.64 8.11
N ILE A 149 -12.47 9.12 9.06
CA ILE A 149 -12.88 9.39 10.44
C ILE A 149 -13.92 10.51 10.50
N ALA A 150 -13.72 11.58 9.71
CA ALA A 150 -14.55 12.76 9.78
C ALA A 150 -15.86 12.57 8.99
N ALA A 151 -15.79 11.92 7.83
CA ALA A 151 -16.94 11.70 6.97
C ALA A 151 -17.77 10.47 7.38
N GLY A 152 -17.20 9.55 8.19
CA GLY A 152 -17.84 8.27 8.50
C GLY A 152 -18.04 7.40 7.25
N GLN A 153 -17.14 7.52 6.26
CA GLN A 153 -17.25 6.89 4.96
C GLN A 153 -16.07 5.96 4.69
N ASP A 154 -16.38 4.74 4.26
CA ASP A 154 -15.37 3.78 3.84
C ASP A 154 -14.96 3.94 2.38
N TRP A 155 -13.71 3.64 2.10
CA TRP A 155 -13.07 3.65 0.79
C TRP A 155 -12.44 2.29 0.51
N ALA A 156 -12.77 1.71 -0.64
CA ALA A 156 -12.09 0.53 -1.16
C ALA A 156 -10.70 0.94 -1.67
N VAL A 157 -9.68 0.17 -1.32
CA VAL A 157 -8.32 0.28 -1.85
C VAL A 157 -8.00 -1.05 -2.53
N ASP A 158 -7.95 -1.04 -3.85
CA ASP A 158 -7.94 -2.27 -4.63
C ASP A 158 -6.87 -2.24 -5.71
N THR A 159 -5.94 -3.21 -5.64
CA THR A 159 -4.83 -3.36 -6.58
C THR A 159 -5.09 -4.42 -7.66
N TRP A 160 -6.20 -5.16 -7.58
CA TRP A 160 -6.47 -6.30 -8.47
C TRP A 160 -6.73 -5.91 -9.92
N PHE A 161 -7.31 -4.74 -10.17
CA PHE A 161 -7.79 -4.38 -11.51
C PHE A 161 -6.70 -4.08 -12.54
N LYS A 162 -5.49 -3.73 -12.13
CA LYS A 162 -4.44 -3.21 -13.01
C LYS A 162 -3.17 -4.05 -12.92
N ASP A 163 -2.33 -3.95 -13.94
CA ASP A 163 -1.02 -4.60 -13.96
C ASP A 163 -0.14 -4.16 -12.78
N PHE A 164 0.78 -5.05 -12.39
CA PHE A 164 1.71 -4.76 -11.30
C PHE A 164 2.40 -3.39 -11.44
N GLY A 165 2.43 -2.65 -10.33
CA GLY A 165 3.13 -1.38 -10.22
C GLY A 165 2.30 -0.16 -10.61
N GLU A 166 1.09 -0.37 -11.15
CA GLU A 166 0.06 0.67 -11.29
C GLU A 166 -0.55 1.04 -9.92
N PRO A 167 -1.04 2.29 -9.76
CA PRO A 167 -1.69 2.69 -8.51
C PRO A 167 -3.01 1.95 -8.28
N PRO A 168 -3.33 1.56 -7.03
CA PRO A 168 -4.64 1.01 -6.68
C PRO A 168 -5.77 1.94 -7.11
N VAL A 169 -6.95 1.37 -7.36
CA VAL A 169 -8.17 2.17 -7.36
C VAL A 169 -8.54 2.50 -5.92
N VAL A 170 -8.83 3.77 -5.66
CA VAL A 170 -9.29 4.25 -4.35
C VAL A 170 -10.61 4.97 -4.56
N VAL A 171 -11.71 4.30 -4.21
CA VAL A 171 -13.09 4.78 -4.49
C VAL A 171 -13.99 4.58 -3.28
N PRO A 172 -15.10 5.31 -3.14
CA PRO A 172 -16.04 5.07 -2.05
C PRO A 172 -16.48 3.61 -2.05
N LEU A 173 -16.47 2.96 -0.88
CA LEU A 173 -16.81 1.54 -0.77
C LEU A 173 -18.23 1.27 -1.29
N SER A 174 -19.15 2.21 -1.10
CA SER A 174 -20.52 2.14 -1.63
C SER A 174 -20.61 2.10 -3.17
N VAL A 175 -19.65 2.71 -3.86
CA VAL A 175 -19.51 2.62 -5.32
C VAL A 175 -18.88 1.30 -5.70
N TRP A 176 -17.83 0.88 -5.00
CA TRP A 176 -17.20 -0.43 -5.21
C TRP A 176 -18.21 -1.58 -5.02
N MET A 177 -19.06 -1.54 -4.01
CA MET A 177 -20.08 -2.57 -3.77
C MET A 177 -21.08 -2.77 -4.92
N LYS A 178 -21.22 -1.80 -5.83
CA LYS A 178 -22.15 -1.87 -6.97
C LYS A 178 -21.56 -2.51 -8.22
N GLY A 179 -20.41 -3.19 -8.12
CA GLY A 179 -19.73 -3.77 -9.28
C GLY A 179 -18.89 -2.74 -10.04
N TYR A 180 -18.20 -1.86 -9.30
CA TYR A 180 -17.22 -0.94 -9.89
C TYR A 180 -16.19 -1.69 -10.73
N GLU A 181 -15.94 -1.11 -11.91
CA GLU A 181 -14.83 -1.41 -12.82
C GLU A 181 -14.15 -0.09 -13.18
N PRO A 182 -12.80 -0.01 -13.21
CA PRO A 182 -12.13 1.19 -13.66
C PRO A 182 -12.44 1.44 -15.15
N PRO A 183 -12.57 2.70 -15.58
CA PRO A 183 -12.75 3.02 -16.99
C PRO A 183 -11.61 2.42 -17.82
N ALA A 184 -11.94 1.81 -18.97
CA ALA A 184 -10.92 1.39 -19.92
C ALA A 184 -10.02 2.59 -20.26
N VAL A 185 -8.71 2.37 -20.27
CA VAL A 185 -7.67 3.39 -20.54
C VAL A 185 -7.85 4.16 -21.87
N SER A 186 -8.80 3.77 -22.74
CA SER A 186 -9.19 4.50 -23.95
C SER A 186 -10.08 5.74 -23.71
N GLY A 187 -10.65 5.94 -22.52
CA GLY A 187 -11.56 7.06 -22.24
C GLY A 187 -10.89 8.37 -21.77
N LEU A 188 -9.72 8.29 -21.14
CA LEU A 188 -9.04 9.47 -20.58
C LEU A 188 -8.28 10.27 -21.63
N ALA A 189 -7.78 9.63 -22.70
CA ALA A 189 -7.18 10.33 -23.83
C ALA A 189 -8.24 11.09 -24.65
N ALA A 190 -9.41 10.49 -24.90
CA ALA A 190 -10.47 11.12 -25.68
C ALA A 190 -11.14 12.29 -24.95
N ALA A 191 -11.35 12.19 -23.63
CA ALA A 191 -11.92 13.28 -22.84
C ALA A 191 -10.95 14.48 -22.66
N ALA A 192 -9.63 14.21 -22.64
CA ALA A 192 -8.60 15.26 -22.58
C ALA A 192 -8.37 15.97 -23.93
N GLN A 193 -8.76 15.35 -25.06
CA GLN A 193 -8.70 15.97 -26.38
C GLN A 193 -9.93 16.85 -26.67
N GLN A 194 -11.13 16.42 -26.28
CA GLN A 194 -12.36 17.20 -26.47
C GLN A 194 -12.41 18.47 -25.59
N SER A 195 -11.76 18.48 -24.43
CA SER A 195 -11.65 19.69 -23.59
C SER A 195 -10.66 20.73 -24.13
N LYS A 196 -9.75 20.36 -25.05
CA LYS A 196 -8.80 21.27 -25.68
C LYS A 196 -9.29 21.88 -27.00
N GLU A 197 -10.19 21.20 -27.71
CA GLU A 197 -10.76 21.70 -28.98
C GLU A 197 -11.99 22.60 -28.78
N GLY A 198 -12.65 22.53 -27.62
CA GLY A 198 -13.86 23.32 -27.32
C GLY A 198 -13.64 24.75 -26.82
N ASN A 199 -12.39 25.23 -26.74
CA ASN A 199 -12.08 26.56 -26.21
C ASN A 199 -11.09 27.32 -27.10
N SER A 200 -11.52 27.66 -28.32
CA SER A 200 -10.95 28.78 -29.08
C SER A 200 -12.06 29.79 -29.39
N PRO A 201 -11.89 31.08 -29.02
CA PRO A 201 -12.77 32.16 -29.43
C PRO A 201 -12.65 32.50 -30.93
#